data_AF-A0A8H6VDY4-F1
#
_entry.id   AF-A0A8H6VDY4-F1
#
_cell.length_a   1.000
_cell.length_b   1.000
_cell.length_c   1.000
_cell.angle_alpha   90.00
_cell.angle_beta   90.00
_cell.angle_gamma   90.00
#
_symmetry.space_group_name_H-M   'P 1'
#
loop_
_entity.id
_entity.type
_entity.pdbx_description
1 polymer ?
#
loop_
_entity_poly.entity_id
_entity_poly.type
_entity_poly.pdbx_seq_one_letter_code
_entity_poly.pdbx_strand_id
1 'polypeptide(L)'
;MANQLSDPSVKGIYLDIGCASPQTLDRYLNWLYFGTFTTKRPEQTIDTIEGIPDDPEYLDLAQLWSLSIWLKDQQAADDVVNAFVAKMKETQPLRLPGPKCISHVFSPIYSIQPALPRLIATAYAAEASADQLKAIFKCTNETFHAAVAAELVALRIENRQKVASMNSCSFHAHAANEPCESNEKARKRRRLG
;
A
#
# COMPACT_ATOMS: atom_id res chain seq x y z
N MET A 1 0.59 55.98 7.81
CA MET A 1 -0.83 55.63 8.00
C MET A 1 -0.98 54.16 7.61
N ALA A 2 -1.11 53.30 8.61
CA ALA A 2 -1.26 51.86 8.44
C ALA A 2 -2.75 51.53 8.35
N ASN A 3 -3.16 50.85 7.28
CA ASN A 3 -4.45 50.16 7.24
C ASN A 3 -4.16 48.67 7.44
N GLN A 4 -4.18 48.25 8.70
CA GLN A 4 -4.38 46.85 9.06
C GLN A 4 -5.86 46.53 8.83
N LEU A 5 -6.15 45.80 7.76
CA LEU A 5 -7.38 45.03 7.63
C LEU A 5 -7.20 43.76 8.47
N SER A 6 -7.31 43.89 9.79
CA SER A 6 -7.46 42.74 10.68
C SER A 6 -8.95 42.43 10.78
N ASP A 7 -9.43 41.64 9.83
CA ASP A 7 -10.74 41.01 9.94
C ASP A 7 -10.73 40.06 11.15
N PRO A 8 -11.53 40.31 12.21
CA PRO A 8 -11.56 39.48 13.41
C PRO A 8 -12.23 38.12 13.20
N SER A 9 -12.77 37.84 11.99
CA SER A 9 -13.43 36.58 11.66
C SER A 9 -12.48 35.45 11.26
N VAL A 10 -11.24 35.75 10.88
CA VAL A 10 -10.22 34.74 10.62
C VAL A 10 -9.45 34.46 11.92
N LYS A 11 -10.06 33.69 12.82
CA LYS A 11 -9.27 32.98 13.85
C LYS A 11 -8.35 32.02 13.11
N GLY A 12 -7.11 32.43 12.88
CA GLY A 12 -6.07 31.56 12.36
C GLY A 12 -5.94 30.36 13.28
N ILE A 13 -6.41 29.20 12.83
CA ILE A 13 -6.16 27.95 13.52
C ILE A 13 -4.68 27.67 13.28
N TYR A 14 -3.83 28.02 14.25
CA TYR A 14 -2.43 27.62 14.24
C TYR A 14 -2.39 26.12 14.51
N LEU A 15 -2.38 25.36 13.42
CA LEU A 15 -2.19 23.92 13.41
C LEU A 15 -0.68 23.69 13.50
N ASP A 16 -0.20 23.22 14.65
CA ASP A 16 1.18 22.74 14.79
C ASP A 16 1.27 21.39 14.08
N ILE A 17 1.53 21.45 12.77
CA ILE A 17 1.70 20.28 11.92
C ILE A 17 3.14 19.78 12.11
N GLY A 18 3.42 19.17 13.26
CA GLY A 18 4.73 18.57 13.59
C GLY A 18 5.17 17.44 12.64
N CYS A 19 4.43 17.19 11.55
CA CYS A 19 4.62 16.06 10.64
C CYS A 19 4.90 16.48 9.18
N ALA A 20 4.81 17.77 8.82
CA ALA A 20 4.93 18.19 7.42
C ALA A 20 6.07 19.20 7.22
N SER A 21 6.98 18.88 6.30
CA SER A 21 7.98 19.85 5.84
C SER A 21 7.29 20.99 5.07
N PRO A 22 7.89 22.19 4.97
CA PRO A 22 7.38 23.26 4.10
C PRO A 22 7.10 22.78 2.68
N GLN A 23 7.95 21.90 2.14
CA GLN A 23 7.78 21.31 0.81
C GLN A 23 6.55 20.39 0.71
N THR A 24 6.25 19.64 1.78
CA THR A 24 5.05 18.79 1.86
C THR A 24 3.80 19.67 1.87
N LEU A 25 3.81 20.77 2.62
CA LEU A 25 2.70 21.73 2.69
C LEU A 25 2.49 22.42 1.35
N ASP A 26 3.54 22.90 0.68
CA ASP A 26 3.43 23.54 -0.64
C ASP A 26 2.80 22.59 -1.68
N ARG A 27 3.16 21.31 -1.64
CA ARG A 27 2.56 20.30 -2.52
C ARG A 27 1.09 20.02 -2.21
N TYR A 28 0.74 19.97 -0.93
CA TYR A 28 -0.66 19.83 -0.52
C TYR A 28 -1.49 21.03 -0.95
N LEU A 29 -0.96 22.25 -0.77
CA LEU A 29 -1.59 23.48 -1.26
C LEU A 29 -1.75 23.45 -2.79
N ASN A 30 -0.71 23.06 -3.53
CA ASN A 30 -0.81 22.90 -4.98
C ASN A 30 -1.90 21.89 -5.38
N TRP A 31 -2.02 20.76 -4.67
CA TRP A 31 -3.09 19.81 -4.91
C TRP A 31 -4.48 20.43 -4.63
N LEU A 32 -4.64 21.21 -3.56
CA LEU A 32 -5.91 21.92 -3.30
C LEU A 32 -6.29 22.89 -4.44
N TYR A 33 -5.32 23.56 -5.04
CA TYR A 33 -5.58 24.50 -6.14
C TYR A 33 -5.78 23.84 -7.50
N PHE A 34 -5.03 22.76 -7.80
CA PHE A 34 -4.94 22.19 -9.15
C PHE A 34 -5.49 20.77 -9.25
N GLY A 35 -5.92 20.16 -8.14
CA GLY A 35 -6.42 18.79 -8.08
C GLY A 35 -5.39 17.71 -8.41
N THR A 36 -4.09 18.05 -8.45
CA THR A 36 -3.03 17.12 -8.85
C THR A 36 -1.78 17.30 -8.01
N PHE A 37 -1.15 16.18 -7.62
CA PHE A 37 0.17 16.20 -7.00
C PHE A 37 1.23 16.33 -8.09
N THR A 38 1.89 17.48 -8.16
CA THR A 38 3.07 17.64 -9.01
C THR A 38 4.24 16.88 -8.40
N THR A 39 4.51 15.69 -8.91
CA THR A 39 5.61 14.84 -8.42
C THR A 39 6.95 15.08 -9.12
N LYS A 40 6.98 15.90 -10.17
CA LYS A 40 8.21 16.22 -10.92
C LYS A 40 9.17 17.08 -10.08
N ARG A 41 9.92 16.44 -9.19
CA ARG A 41 11.20 17.00 -8.73
C ARG A 41 12.23 16.86 -9.85
N PRO A 42 13.21 17.79 -9.94
CA PRO A 42 14.41 17.54 -10.73
C PRO A 42 15.05 16.22 -10.26
N GLU A 43 15.61 15.45 -11.20
CA GLU A 43 16.20 14.12 -10.97
C GLU A 43 16.96 14.07 -9.64
N GLN A 44 16.32 13.54 -8.60
CA GLN A 44 16.97 13.32 -7.33
C GLN A 44 17.70 11.98 -7.41
N THR A 45 18.97 12.00 -7.02
CA THR A 45 19.77 10.79 -6.88
C THR A 45 19.03 9.82 -5.97
N ILE A 46 18.93 8.58 -6.41
CA ILE A 46 18.37 7.51 -5.59
C ILE A 46 19.35 7.25 -4.46
N ASP A 47 18.92 7.51 -3.23
CA ASP A 47 19.70 7.16 -2.05
C ASP A 47 19.71 5.64 -1.87
N THR A 48 20.75 5.10 -1.22
CA THR A 48 20.79 3.69 -0.82
C THR A 48 20.99 3.56 0.67
N ILE A 49 20.15 2.76 1.32
CA ILE A 49 20.28 2.38 2.73
C ILE A 49 20.64 0.91 2.76
N GLU A 50 21.83 0.58 3.29
CA GLU A 50 22.34 -0.80 3.31
C GLU A 50 22.30 -1.50 1.92
N GLY A 51 22.50 -0.73 0.85
CA GLY A 51 22.44 -1.23 -0.53
C GLY A 51 21.03 -1.37 -1.10
N ILE A 52 19.99 -0.97 -0.37
CA ILE A 52 18.60 -0.95 -0.84
C ILE A 52 18.27 0.44 -1.39
N PRO A 53 17.82 0.55 -2.65
CA PRO A 53 17.34 1.81 -3.22
C PRO A 53 16.19 2.43 -2.42
N ASP A 54 16.27 3.73 -2.16
CA ASP A 54 15.27 4.50 -1.42
C ASP A 54 14.91 5.74 -2.25
N ASP A 55 13.82 5.65 -3.01
CA ASP A 55 13.34 6.76 -3.82
C ASP A 55 12.78 7.88 -2.91
N PRO A 56 13.34 9.09 -2.93
CA PRO A 56 12.83 10.19 -2.12
C PRO A 56 11.38 10.56 -2.45
N GLU A 57 10.90 10.28 -3.66
CA GLU A 57 9.50 10.55 -4.04
C GLU A 57 8.51 9.68 -3.24
N TYR A 58 8.87 8.43 -2.90
CA TYR A 58 8.02 7.60 -2.05
C TYR A 58 7.89 8.17 -0.63
N LEU A 59 8.96 8.72 -0.09
CA LEU A 59 8.91 9.36 1.22
C LEU A 59 8.06 10.64 1.16
N ASP A 60 8.21 11.44 0.10
CA ASP A 60 7.38 12.64 -0.07
C ASP A 60 5.88 12.28 -0.15
N LEU A 61 5.53 11.23 -0.93
CA LEU A 61 4.15 10.77 -1.03
C LEU A 61 3.65 10.23 0.32
N ALA A 62 4.47 9.50 1.07
CA ALA A 62 4.10 9.05 2.42
C ALA A 62 3.83 10.22 3.37
N GLN A 63 4.62 11.30 3.30
CA GLN A 63 4.38 12.51 4.11
C GLN A 63 3.10 13.23 3.70
N LEU A 64 2.80 13.32 2.39
CA LEU A 64 1.55 13.88 1.90
C LEU A 64 0.34 13.07 2.33
N TRP A 65 0.45 11.74 2.31
CA TRP A 65 -0.58 10.84 2.83
C TRP A 65 -0.81 11.09 4.32
N SER A 66 0.25 11.07 5.14
CA SER A 66 0.18 11.34 6.58
C SER A 66 -0.46 12.70 6.89
N LEU A 67 -0.10 13.74 6.14
CA LEU A 67 -0.69 15.08 6.24
C LEU A 67 -2.19 15.04 5.93
N SER A 68 -2.59 14.35 4.86
CA SER A 68 -3.99 14.20 4.45
C SER A 68 -4.81 13.47 5.53
N ILE A 69 -4.26 12.41 6.11
CA ILE A 69 -4.87 11.71 7.26
C ILE A 69 -5.04 12.65 8.45
N TRP A 70 -4.00 13.42 8.78
CA TRP A 70 -4.01 14.34 9.91
C TRP A 70 -5.05 15.47 9.74
N LEU A 71 -5.16 16.01 8.52
CA LEU A 71 -6.17 17.00 8.14
C LEU A 71 -7.57 16.41 7.96
N LYS A 72 -7.70 15.07 8.02
CA LYS A 72 -8.95 14.32 7.74
C LYS A 72 -9.49 14.55 6.34
N ASP A 73 -8.61 14.80 5.37
CA ASP A 73 -8.94 14.92 3.96
C ASP A 73 -8.83 13.55 3.28
N GLN A 74 -9.95 12.84 3.20
CA GLN A 74 -10.00 11.50 2.60
C GLN A 74 -9.70 11.55 1.10
N GLN A 75 -10.18 12.59 0.39
CA GLN A 75 -9.98 12.69 -1.05
C GLN A 75 -8.50 12.88 -1.36
N ALA A 76 -7.81 13.75 -0.62
CA ALA A 76 -6.37 13.90 -0.73
C ALA A 76 -5.64 12.59 -0.40
N ALA A 77 -6.03 11.90 0.67
CA ALA A 77 -5.41 10.64 1.06
C ALA A 77 -5.53 9.57 -0.06
N ASP A 78 -6.72 9.42 -0.65
CA ASP A 78 -6.99 8.48 -1.72
C ASP A 78 -6.22 8.84 -3.01
N ASP A 79 -6.13 10.14 -3.34
CA ASP A 79 -5.36 10.62 -4.48
C ASP A 79 -3.85 10.39 -4.29
N VAL A 80 -3.34 10.52 -3.06
CA VAL A 80 -1.96 10.16 -2.75
C VAL A 80 -1.74 8.65 -2.92
N VAL A 81 -2.67 7.80 -2.46
CA VAL A 81 -2.58 6.34 -2.68
C VAL A 81 -2.57 6.03 -4.18
N ASN A 82 -3.39 6.70 -4.99
CA ASN A 82 -3.41 6.53 -6.44
C ASN A 82 -2.08 6.96 -7.08
N ALA A 83 -1.51 8.09 -6.66
CA ALA A 83 -0.18 8.54 -7.11
C ALA A 83 0.90 7.52 -6.71
N PHE A 84 0.81 6.93 -5.52
CA PHE A 84 1.70 5.89 -5.04
C PHE A 84 1.64 4.62 -5.90
N VAL A 85 0.43 4.19 -6.29
CA VAL A 85 0.22 3.07 -7.23
C VAL A 85 0.81 3.37 -8.60
N ALA A 86 0.58 4.57 -9.13
CA ALA A 86 1.13 4.99 -10.42
C ALA A 86 2.66 4.95 -10.37
N LYS A 87 3.27 5.45 -9.30
CA LYS A 87 4.72 5.45 -9.08
C LYS A 87 5.32 4.05 -9.07
N MET A 88 4.71 3.11 -8.35
CA MET A 88 5.16 1.71 -8.33
C MET A 88 5.18 1.09 -9.72
N LYS A 89 4.21 1.46 -10.55
CA LYS A 89 4.02 0.95 -11.92
C LYS A 89 4.83 1.67 -12.99
N GLU A 90 5.62 2.69 -12.66
CA GLU A 90 6.45 3.41 -13.64
C GLU A 90 7.51 2.51 -14.31
N THR A 91 7.98 1.48 -13.60
CA THR A 91 9.00 0.56 -14.11
C THR A 91 8.56 -0.90 -14.01
N GLN A 92 9.17 -1.74 -14.85
CA GLN A 92 9.14 -3.21 -14.71
C GLN A 92 10.57 -3.73 -14.52
N PRO A 93 10.88 -4.48 -13.44
CA PRO A 93 9.98 -4.87 -12.34
C PRO A 93 9.44 -3.67 -11.54
N LEU A 94 8.35 -3.90 -10.79
CA LEU A 94 7.71 -2.89 -9.95
C LEU A 94 8.74 -2.30 -8.98
N ARG A 95 8.80 -0.97 -8.92
CA ARG A 95 9.73 -0.28 -8.03
C ARG A 95 9.10 -0.20 -6.64
N LEU A 96 9.57 -1.01 -5.70
CA LEU A 96 9.01 -1.03 -4.34
C LEU A 96 9.53 0.14 -3.46
N PRO A 97 8.73 0.64 -2.50
CA PRO A 97 9.14 1.71 -1.60
C PRO A 97 10.29 1.33 -0.67
N GLY A 98 11.26 2.22 -0.47
CA GLY A 98 12.40 1.94 0.39
C GLY A 98 12.14 2.06 1.90
N PRO A 99 13.15 1.78 2.74
CA PRO A 99 13.01 1.69 4.19
C PRO A 99 12.48 2.95 4.89
N LYS A 100 12.85 4.15 4.42
CA LYS A 100 12.39 5.41 5.03
C LYS A 100 10.89 5.58 4.84
N CYS A 101 10.41 5.33 3.63
CA CYS A 101 8.98 5.38 3.32
C CYS A 101 8.20 4.37 4.17
N ILE A 102 8.64 3.11 4.19
CA ILE A 102 7.98 2.05 4.98
C ILE A 102 7.93 2.44 6.46
N SER A 103 9.05 2.86 7.04
CA SER A 103 9.12 3.23 8.46
C SER A 103 8.19 4.39 8.80
N HIS A 104 8.02 5.34 7.88
CA HIS A 104 7.10 6.46 8.04
C HIS A 104 5.63 5.99 8.00
N VAL A 105 5.23 5.23 6.97
CA VAL A 105 3.85 4.77 6.78
C VAL A 105 3.40 3.83 7.90
N PHE A 106 4.29 2.96 8.37
CA PHE A 106 4.01 2.01 9.45
C PHE A 106 4.28 2.59 10.85
N SER A 107 4.40 3.91 10.98
CA SER A 107 4.49 4.57 12.28
C SER A 107 3.18 4.38 13.07
N PRO A 108 3.23 4.04 14.37
CA PRO A 108 2.03 3.84 15.21
C PRO A 108 1.05 5.03 15.21
N ILE A 109 1.56 6.23 14.92
CA ILE A 109 0.81 7.49 14.90
C ILE A 109 -0.30 7.49 13.83
N TYR A 110 -0.10 6.79 12.71
CA TYR A 110 -1.00 6.81 11.55
C TYR A 110 -1.87 5.55 11.41
N SER A 111 -1.99 4.75 12.47
CA SER A 111 -2.71 3.46 12.49
C SER A 111 -4.20 3.51 12.15
N ILE A 112 -4.77 4.70 11.92
CA ILE A 112 -6.21 4.93 11.75
C ILE A 112 -6.69 4.58 10.33
N GLN A 113 -5.82 4.62 9.32
CA GLN A 113 -6.20 4.25 7.94
C GLN A 113 -5.27 3.20 7.33
N PRO A 114 -5.78 2.00 6.98
CA PRO A 114 -4.93 0.91 6.52
C PRO A 114 -4.64 0.94 5.01
N ALA A 115 -5.20 1.87 4.23
CA ALA A 115 -5.14 1.82 2.76
C ALA A 115 -3.70 1.78 2.21
N LEU A 116 -2.88 2.78 2.56
CA LEU A 116 -1.48 2.83 2.12
C LEU A 116 -0.61 1.72 2.77
N PRO A 117 -0.65 1.48 4.10
CA PRO A 117 0.07 0.36 4.71
C PRO A 117 -0.24 -0.98 4.04
N ARG A 118 -1.52 -1.27 3.78
CA ARG A 118 -1.93 -2.51 3.14
C ARG A 118 -1.46 -2.61 1.70
N LEU A 119 -1.53 -1.52 0.94
CA LEU A 119 -1.01 -1.47 -0.43
C LEU A 119 0.49 -1.84 -0.47
N ILE A 120 1.29 -1.22 0.40
CA ILE A 120 2.73 -1.49 0.47
C ILE A 120 2.99 -2.95 0.86
N ALA A 121 2.31 -3.46 1.90
CA ALA A 121 2.47 -4.84 2.33
C ALA A 121 2.08 -5.85 1.23
N THR A 122 0.99 -5.58 0.51
CA THR A 122 0.52 -6.41 -0.61
C THR A 122 1.52 -6.42 -1.75
N ALA A 123 2.07 -5.26 -2.13
CA ALA A 123 3.07 -5.15 -3.19
C ALA A 123 4.34 -5.94 -2.84
N TYR A 124 4.81 -5.84 -1.59
CA TYR A 124 5.95 -6.63 -1.12
C TYR A 124 5.66 -8.14 -1.10
N ALA A 125 4.47 -8.56 -0.65
CA ALA A 125 4.11 -9.97 -0.61
C ALA A 125 3.98 -10.59 -2.02
N ALA A 126 3.55 -9.81 -3.02
CA ALA A 126 3.36 -10.27 -4.38
C ALA A 126 4.65 -10.25 -5.23
N GLU A 127 5.49 -9.23 -5.08
CA GLU A 127 6.55 -8.91 -6.05
C GLU A 127 7.97 -9.10 -5.50
N ALA A 128 8.17 -9.02 -4.18
CA ALA A 128 9.51 -9.06 -3.62
C ALA A 128 10.10 -10.47 -3.61
N SER A 129 11.36 -10.60 -3.98
CA SER A 129 12.10 -11.85 -3.81
C SER A 129 12.37 -12.15 -2.33
N ALA A 130 12.66 -13.41 -2.00
CA ALA A 130 12.99 -13.80 -0.64
C ALA A 130 14.23 -13.04 -0.10
N ASP A 131 15.21 -12.75 -0.95
CA ASP A 131 16.40 -12.01 -0.55
C ASP A 131 16.11 -10.51 -0.36
N GLN A 132 15.26 -9.93 -1.21
CA GLN A 132 14.79 -8.56 -1.05
C GLN A 132 13.99 -8.39 0.24
N LEU A 133 13.12 -9.35 0.58
CA LEU A 133 12.37 -9.36 1.83
C LEU A 133 13.30 -9.44 3.05
N LYS A 134 14.31 -10.32 3.01
CA LYS A 134 15.31 -10.39 4.09
C LYS A 134 16.09 -9.09 4.25
N ALA A 135 16.45 -8.44 3.14
CA ALA A 135 17.17 -7.17 3.18
C ALA A 135 16.29 -6.06 3.77
N ILE A 136 15.07 -5.90 3.27
CA ILE A 136 14.17 -4.84 3.74
C ILE A 136 13.77 -5.02 5.20
N PHE A 137 13.58 -6.26 5.66
CA PHE A 137 13.21 -6.55 7.05
C PHE A 137 14.30 -6.17 8.05
N LYS A 138 15.58 -6.15 7.66
CA LYS A 138 16.65 -5.65 8.54
C LYS A 138 16.57 -4.15 8.80
N CYS A 139 15.94 -3.41 7.88
CA CYS A 139 15.93 -1.94 7.89
C CYS A 139 14.56 -1.34 8.28
N THR A 140 13.57 -2.16 8.63
CA THR A 140 12.17 -1.73 8.81
C THR A 140 11.56 -2.30 10.08
N ASN A 141 10.43 -1.73 10.51
CA ASN A 141 9.79 -2.08 11.76
C ASN A 141 9.01 -3.42 11.71
N GLU A 142 8.79 -4.00 12.90
CA GLU A 142 8.08 -5.27 13.07
C GLU A 142 6.62 -5.21 12.58
N THR A 143 5.98 -4.05 12.65
CA THR A 143 4.60 -3.83 12.17
C THR A 143 4.50 -4.09 10.67
N PHE A 144 5.47 -3.62 9.89
CA PHE A 144 5.56 -3.91 8.46
C PHE A 144 5.78 -5.40 8.22
N HIS A 145 6.66 -6.06 8.99
CA HIS A 145 6.92 -7.50 8.83
C HIS A 145 5.66 -8.32 9.06
N ALA A 146 4.90 -7.98 10.11
CA ALA A 146 3.64 -8.63 10.43
C ALA A 146 2.59 -8.44 9.32
N ALA A 147 2.52 -7.24 8.74
CA ALA A 147 1.61 -6.95 7.63
C ALA A 147 1.97 -7.76 6.37
N VAL A 148 3.25 -7.82 6.00
CA VAL A 148 3.70 -8.63 4.85
C VAL A 148 3.46 -10.13 5.11
N ALA A 149 3.72 -10.61 6.33
CA ALA A 149 3.46 -12.00 6.70
C ALA A 149 1.97 -12.36 6.58
N ALA A 150 1.07 -11.46 6.98
CA ALA A 150 -0.38 -11.64 6.84
C ALA A 150 -0.79 -11.74 5.36
N GLU A 151 -0.27 -10.86 4.50
CA GLU A 151 -0.57 -10.89 3.05
C GLU A 151 0.02 -12.15 2.38
N LEU A 152 1.22 -12.58 2.76
CA LEU A 152 1.80 -13.85 2.27
C LEU A 152 0.96 -15.07 2.67
N VAL A 153 0.40 -15.09 3.90
CA VAL A 153 -0.51 -16.15 4.34
C VAL A 153 -1.79 -16.14 3.51
N ALA A 154 -2.36 -14.96 3.24
CA ALA A 154 -3.54 -14.83 2.40
C ALA A 154 -3.30 -15.38 0.99
N LEU A 155 -2.19 -14.99 0.34
CA LEU A 155 -1.78 -15.50 -0.97
C LEU A 155 -1.57 -17.02 -0.97
N ARG A 156 -0.97 -17.58 0.09
CA ARG A 156 -0.81 -19.03 0.24
C ARG A 156 -2.15 -19.75 0.34
N ILE A 157 -3.11 -19.20 1.07
CA ILE A 157 -4.46 -19.78 1.21
C ILE A 157 -5.18 -19.74 -0.14
N GLU A 158 -5.13 -18.62 -0.85
CA GLU A 158 -5.74 -18.47 -2.18
C GLU A 158 -5.15 -19.48 -3.18
N ASN A 159 -3.83 -19.61 -3.21
CA ASN A 159 -3.15 -20.59 -4.05
C ASN A 159 -3.54 -22.03 -3.69
N ARG A 160 -3.68 -22.36 -2.39
CA ARG A 160 -4.17 -23.67 -1.96
C ARG A 160 -5.61 -23.92 -2.38
N GLN A 161 -6.48 -22.93 -2.31
CA GLN A 161 -7.86 -23.04 -2.77
C GLN A 161 -7.94 -23.22 -4.28
N LYS A 162 -7.13 -22.48 -5.06
CA LYS A 162 -7.00 -22.66 -6.51
C LYS A 162 -6.53 -24.07 -6.85
N VAL A 163 -5.48 -24.55 -6.20
CA VAL A 163 -4.99 -25.94 -6.37
C VAL A 163 -6.08 -26.94 -5.99
N ALA A 164 -6.77 -26.78 -4.86
CA ALA A 164 -7.85 -27.68 -4.45
C ALA A 164 -9.05 -27.68 -5.43
N SER A 165 -9.38 -26.53 -6.03
CA SER A 165 -10.42 -26.43 -7.06
C SER A 165 -10.03 -27.05 -8.40
N MET A 166 -8.73 -27.05 -8.73
CA MET A 166 -8.18 -27.74 -9.92
C MET A 166 -7.98 -29.24 -9.67
N ASN A 167 -7.84 -29.65 -8.41
CA ASN A 167 -7.51 -31.02 -7.99
C ASN A 167 -8.70 -31.81 -7.42
N SER A 168 -9.93 -31.54 -7.87
CA SER A 168 -11.07 -32.40 -7.53
C SER A 168 -10.98 -33.81 -8.14
N CYS A 169 -10.14 -34.01 -9.17
CA CYS A 169 -9.91 -35.31 -9.82
C CYS A 169 -8.66 -36.07 -9.34
N SER A 170 -7.71 -35.43 -8.64
CA SER A 170 -6.41 -36.05 -8.33
C SER A 170 -6.42 -37.02 -7.14
N PHE A 171 -7.58 -37.29 -6.54
CA PHE A 171 -7.74 -38.23 -5.42
C PHE A 171 -8.48 -39.53 -5.80
N HIS A 172 -8.73 -39.77 -7.08
CA HIS A 172 -9.27 -41.04 -7.57
C HIS A 172 -8.70 -41.30 -8.98
N ALA A 173 -8.29 -42.53 -9.23
CA ALA A 173 -7.77 -42.92 -10.54
C ALA A 173 -8.94 -43.02 -11.53
N HIS A 174 -8.88 -42.23 -12.60
CA HIS A 174 -9.76 -42.37 -13.76
C HIS A 174 -9.03 -43.13 -14.87
N ALA A 175 -9.72 -44.04 -15.54
CA ALA A 175 -9.24 -44.51 -16.84
C ALA A 175 -9.24 -43.34 -17.85
N ALA A 176 -8.40 -43.39 -18.89
CA ALA A 176 -8.15 -42.28 -19.81
C ALA A 176 -9.40 -41.68 -20.51
N ASN A 177 -10.56 -42.35 -20.44
CA ASN A 177 -11.84 -41.90 -20.98
C ASN A 177 -13.00 -41.97 -19.98
N GLU A 178 -12.72 -42.02 -18.67
CA GLU A 178 -13.76 -42.10 -17.65
C GLU A 178 -14.20 -40.69 -17.22
N PRO A 179 -15.48 -40.31 -17.41
CA PRO A 179 -15.99 -39.02 -16.94
C PRO A 179 -16.04 -39.01 -15.40
N CYS A 180 -15.52 -37.95 -14.79
CA CYS A 180 -15.53 -37.81 -13.33
C CYS A 180 -16.96 -37.54 -12.82
N GLU A 181 -17.57 -38.53 -12.14
CA GLU A 181 -18.93 -38.42 -11.57
C GLU A 181 -19.05 -37.40 -10.42
N SER A 182 -17.94 -36.83 -9.92
CA SER A 182 -17.97 -35.83 -8.84
C SER A 182 -18.59 -34.48 -9.26
N ASN A 183 -18.85 -34.28 -10.55
CA ASN A 183 -19.58 -33.11 -11.07
C ASN A 183 -21.11 -33.27 -11.05
N GLU A 184 -21.68 -34.40 -10.60
CA GLU A 184 -23.12 -34.48 -10.41
C GLU A 184 -23.55 -33.78 -9.12
N LYS A 185 -24.37 -32.72 -9.26
CA LYS A 185 -25.09 -32.07 -8.16
C LYS A 185 -25.70 -33.15 -7.25
N ALA A 186 -25.32 -33.12 -5.97
CA ALA A 186 -25.74 -34.06 -4.92
C ALA A 186 -27.18 -34.55 -5.12
N ARG A 187 -27.32 -35.79 -5.62
CA ARG A 187 -28.63 -36.43 -5.78
C ARG A 187 -29.19 -36.73 -4.39
N LYS A 188 -30.28 -36.04 -4.02
CA LYS A 188 -31.04 -36.27 -2.78
C LYS A 188 -31.27 -37.77 -2.59
N ARG A 189 -30.66 -38.37 -1.56
CA ARG A 189 -31.00 -39.71 -1.08
C ARG A 189 -32.48 -39.76 -0.71
N ARG A 190 -33.30 -40.45 -1.51
CA ARG A 190 -34.62 -40.93 -1.06
C ARG A 190 -34.38 -41.94 0.06
N ARG A 191 -34.93 -41.66 1.25
CA ARG A 191 -35.06 -42.67 2.30
C ARG A 191 -36.12 -43.66 1.83
N LEU A 192 -35.73 -44.92 1.63
CA LEU A 192 -36.68 -46.01 1.44
C LEU A 192 -37.25 -46.35 2.83
N GLY A 193 -38.58 -46.29 2.93
CA GLY A 193 -39.41 -46.94 3.94
C GLY A 193 -40.38 -47.85 3.21
#